data_AF-A0A444UR09-F1
#
_entry.id   AF-A0A444UR09-F1
#
_cell.length_a   1.000
_cell.length_b   1.000
_cell.length_c   1.000
_cell.angle_alpha   90.00
_cell.angle_beta   90.00
_cell.angle_gamma   90.00
#
_symmetry.space_group_name_H-M   'P 1'
#
loop_
_entity.id
_entity.type
_entity.pdbx_description
1 polymer ?
#
loop_
_entity_poly.entity_id
_entity_poly.type
_entity_poly.pdbx_seq_one_letter_code
_entity_poly.pdbx_strand_id
1 'polypeptide(L)'
;MAFALLTSVAPIYGLYTSFFPVLLYVLFGTGRHVSTGTFAVVSLMTGSVVERMIPRPVDLNSTSPEAAEIEAQKIGVAAAVAFLSGIIMVCMFALQLGFLSTYLSEPIVKAFTSAAAFHVTISQLQNMLGLRLPRYTGPFTIFKVSAGEQASER
;
A
#
# COMPACT_ATOMS: atom_id res chain seq x y z
N MET A 1 -7.24 -6.30 6.73
CA MET A 1 -6.42 -7.53 6.65
C MET A 1 -5.93 -7.84 5.24
N ALA A 2 -6.79 -7.89 4.22
CA ALA A 2 -6.36 -8.14 2.82
C ALA A 2 -5.29 -7.15 2.33
N PHE A 3 -5.41 -5.87 2.67
CA PHE A 3 -4.42 -4.85 2.28
C PHE A 3 -3.05 -4.96 2.99
N ALA A 4 -2.97 -5.64 4.14
CA ALA A 4 -1.68 -5.89 4.79
C ALA A 4 -0.85 -6.94 4.03
N LEU A 5 -1.52 -7.92 3.42
CA LEU A 5 -0.89 -8.88 2.51
C LEU A 5 -0.34 -8.18 1.25
N LEU A 6 -0.96 -7.08 0.83
CA LEU A 6 -0.43 -6.25 -0.25
C LEU A 6 0.87 -5.53 0.15
N THR A 7 1.00 -5.10 1.40
CA THR A 7 2.21 -4.45 1.91
C THR A 7 3.38 -5.40 2.21
N SER A 8 3.25 -6.71 1.95
CA SER A 8 4.29 -7.72 2.26
C SER A 8 4.59 -7.84 3.77
N VAL A 9 3.63 -7.50 4.63
CA VAL A 9 3.72 -7.52 6.11
C VAL A 9 2.63 -8.40 6.71
N ALA A 10 2.84 -8.97 7.90
CA ALA A 10 1.87 -9.86 8.54
C ALA A 10 0.45 -9.24 8.66
N PRO A 11 -0.63 -10.03 8.47
CA PRO A 11 -2.02 -9.54 8.46
C PRO A 11 -2.47 -8.82 9.74
N ILE A 12 -1.86 -9.15 10.88
CA ILE A 12 -2.20 -8.58 12.19
C ILE A 12 -1.99 -7.06 12.23
N TYR A 13 -0.98 -6.56 11.52
CA TYR A 13 -0.72 -5.12 11.39
C TYR A 13 -1.81 -4.39 10.59
N GLY A 14 -2.53 -5.11 9.72
CA GLY A 14 -3.73 -4.60 9.06
C GLY A 14 -4.89 -4.30 10.00
N LEU A 15 -4.94 -4.99 11.15
CA LEU A 15 -5.94 -4.74 12.19
C LEU A 15 -5.59 -3.46 12.96
N TYR A 16 -4.32 -3.32 13.36
CA TYR A 16 -3.84 -2.10 14.05
C TYR A 16 -4.08 -0.84 13.21
N THR A 17 -3.72 -0.89 11.93
CA THR A 17 -3.89 0.24 11.00
C THR A 17 -5.34 0.58 10.67
N SER A 18 -6.32 -0.31 10.95
CA SER A 18 -7.74 0.00 10.77
C SER A 18 -8.43 0.42 12.07
N PHE A 19 -7.94 -0.04 13.22
CA PHE A 19 -8.55 0.25 14.52
C PHE A 19 -8.14 1.63 15.06
N PHE A 20 -6.84 1.92 15.12
CA PHE A 20 -6.33 3.14 15.74
C PHE A 20 -6.76 4.43 15.02
N PRO A 21 -6.72 4.52 13.66
CA PRO A 21 -7.12 5.74 12.97
C PRO A 21 -8.60 6.07 13.12
N VAL A 22 -9.47 5.06 13.22
CA VAL A 22 -10.91 5.26 13.44
C VAL A 22 -11.14 5.84 14.83
N LEU A 23 -10.45 5.33 15.85
CA LEU A 23 -10.54 5.86 17.21
C LEU A 23 -10.06 7.31 17.30
N LEU A 24 -8.95 7.63 16.62
CA LEU A 24 -8.46 9.01 16.50
C LEU A 24 -9.45 9.91 15.73
N TYR A 25 -10.06 9.41 14.66
CA TYR A 25 -11.06 10.15 13.89
C TYR A 25 -12.32 10.43 14.72
N VAL A 26 -12.74 9.54 15.62
CA VAL A 26 -13.88 9.81 16.52
C VAL A 26 -13.56 10.95 17.49
N LEU A 27 -12.31 11.09 17.95
CA LEU A 27 -11.92 12.14 18.89
C LEU A 27 -11.70 13.51 18.21
N PHE A 28 -11.12 13.53 17.01
CA PHE A 28 -10.70 14.77 16.31
C PHE A 28 -11.50 15.09 15.04
N GLY A 29 -12.38 14.20 14.59
CA GLY A 29 -13.09 14.32 13.32
C GLY A 29 -14.31 15.24 13.38
N THR A 30 -14.47 16.04 12.34
CA THR A 30 -15.58 17.01 12.20
C THR A 30 -16.78 16.45 11.41
N GLY A 31 -16.65 15.29 10.77
CA GLY A 31 -17.65 14.71 9.86
C GLY A 31 -18.28 13.42 10.38
N ARG A 32 -19.60 13.44 10.62
CA ARG A 32 -20.35 12.30 11.20
C ARG A 32 -20.51 11.08 10.28
N HIS A 33 -20.24 11.22 8.99
CA HIS A 33 -20.53 10.18 7.97
C HIS A 33 -19.28 9.72 7.20
N VAL A 34 -18.09 10.25 7.53
CA VAL A 34 -16.85 9.85 6.84
C VAL A 34 -16.14 8.79 7.67
N SER A 35 -16.02 7.59 7.11
CA SER A 35 -15.27 6.49 7.73
C SER A 35 -13.85 6.48 7.17
N THR A 36 -12.89 7.01 7.94
CA THR A 36 -11.47 6.95 7.58
C THR A 36 -10.94 5.53 7.81
N GLY A 37 -10.54 4.84 6.74
CA GLY A 37 -10.08 3.46 6.80
C GLY A 37 -8.83 3.20 5.95
N THR A 38 -8.51 1.92 5.71
CA THR A 38 -7.38 1.51 4.88
C THR A 38 -7.69 1.64 3.39
N PHE A 39 -6.77 2.24 2.63
CA PHE A 39 -6.93 2.46 1.18
C PHE A 39 -6.01 1.54 0.39
N ALA A 40 -6.55 0.81 -0.58
CA ALA A 40 -5.83 -0.21 -1.35
C ALA A 40 -4.60 0.35 -2.08
N VAL A 41 -4.70 1.54 -2.68
CA VAL A 41 -3.57 2.16 -3.40
C VAL A 41 -2.46 2.56 -2.44
N VAL A 42 -2.78 3.08 -1.26
CA VAL A 42 -1.77 3.43 -0.25
C VAL A 42 -1.01 2.17 0.17
N SER A 43 -1.71 1.06 0.38
CA SER A 43 -1.08 -0.23 0.69
C SER A 43 -0.19 -0.75 -0.43
N LEU A 44 -0.59 -0.60 -1.70
CA LEU A 44 0.28 -0.96 -2.84
C LEU A 44 1.52 -0.08 -2.91
N MET A 45 1.38 1.22 -2.69
CA MET A 45 2.50 2.17 -2.69
C MET A 45 3.47 1.89 -1.53
N THR A 46 2.97 1.67 -0.32
CA THR A 46 3.83 1.28 0.82
C THR A 46 4.52 -0.06 0.56
N GLY A 47 3.80 -1.07 0.03
CA GLY A 47 4.39 -2.36 -0.35
C GLY A 47 5.52 -2.21 -1.37
N SER A 48 5.34 -1.32 -2.36
CA SER A 48 6.36 -1.03 -3.37
C SER A 48 7.64 -0.43 -2.79
N VAL A 49 7.53 0.41 -1.76
CA VAL A 49 8.68 1.02 -1.09
C VAL A 49 9.40 -0.01 -0.22
N VAL A 50 8.65 -0.83 0.51
CA VAL A 50 9.18 -1.91 1.34
C VAL A 50 9.93 -2.95 0.49
N GLU A 51 9.36 -3.36 -0.64
CA GLU A 51 9.99 -4.33 -1.56
C GLU A 51 11.25 -3.76 -2.24
N ARG A 52 11.32 -2.45 -2.46
CA ARG A 52 12.52 -1.78 -3.00
C ARG A 52 13.65 -1.65 -1.97
N MET A 53 13.31 -1.34 -0.72
CA MET A 53 14.32 -1.14 0.33
C MET A 53 14.84 -2.46 0.90
N ILE A 54 14.05 -3.54 0.84
CA ILE A 54 14.44 -4.86 1.33
C ILE A 54 14.21 -5.87 0.19
N PRO A 55 15.14 -5.94 -0.78
CA PRO A 55 15.10 -6.97 -1.81
C PRO A 55 15.22 -8.33 -1.11
N ARG A 56 14.22 -9.20 -1.26
CA ARG A 56 14.31 -10.57 -0.74
C ARG A 56 15.39 -11.31 -1.53
N PRO A 57 16.42 -11.90 -0.89
CA PRO A 57 17.23 -12.92 -1.55
C PRO A 57 16.30 -14.09 -1.90
N VAL A 58 16.40 -14.58 -3.13
CA VAL A 58 15.50 -15.60 -3.69
C VAL A 58 15.66 -16.97 -2.99
N ASP A 59 16.71 -17.15 -2.17
CA ASP A 59 17.14 -18.43 -1.60
C ASP A 59 16.99 -18.57 -0.07
N LEU A 60 16.10 -17.81 0.59
CA LEU A 60 15.86 -18.03 2.02
C LEU A 60 14.83 -19.15 2.27
N ASN A 61 15.34 -20.27 2.78
CA ASN A 61 14.54 -21.33 3.39
C ASN A 61 13.74 -20.76 4.57
N SER A 62 12.42 -21.01 4.61
CA SER A 62 11.44 -20.44 5.54
C SER A 62 11.65 -20.79 7.03
N THR A 63 12.75 -21.49 7.34
CA THR A 63 13.10 -22.03 8.65
C THR A 63 14.31 -21.33 9.27
N SER A 64 14.98 -20.41 8.56
CA SER A 64 16.12 -19.67 9.12
C SER A 64 15.66 -18.50 10.01
N PRO A 65 16.39 -18.19 11.11
CA PRO A 65 16.10 -17.04 11.98
C PRO A 65 16.14 -15.70 11.22
N GLU A 66 16.76 -15.66 10.05
CA GLU A 66 16.85 -14.49 9.16
C GLU A 66 15.48 -14.04 8.62
N ALA A 67 14.51 -14.95 8.48
CA ALA A 67 13.17 -14.59 8.02
C ALA A 67 12.43 -13.69 9.01
N ALA A 68 12.64 -13.89 10.32
CA ALA A 68 12.05 -13.06 11.37
C ALA A 68 12.67 -11.66 11.40
N GLU A 69 13.97 -11.56 11.13
CA GLU A 69 14.71 -10.29 11.07
C GLU A 69 14.30 -9.45 9.86
N ILE A 70 14.07 -10.08 8.71
CA ILE A 70 13.54 -9.43 7.50
C ILE A 70 12.14 -8.87 7.74
N GLU A 71 11.25 -9.63 8.39
CA GLU A 71 9.90 -9.13 8.72
C GLU A 71 9.97 -7.92 9.67
N ALA A 72 10.85 -7.95 10.68
CA ALA A 72 11.06 -6.82 11.57
C ALA A 72 11.55 -5.57 10.82
N GLN A 73 12.50 -5.73 9.87
CA GLN A 73 12.96 -4.64 9.01
C GLN A 73 11.83 -4.07 8.14
N LYS A 74 10.98 -4.91 7.53
CA LYS A 74 9.85 -4.45 6.71
C LYS A 74 8.88 -3.60 7.51
N ILE A 75 8.59 -4.00 8.75
CA ILE A 75 7.73 -3.24 9.66
C ILE A 75 8.38 -1.90 10.00
N GLY A 76 9.69 -1.88 10.25
CA GLY A 76 10.45 -0.64 10.49
C GLY A 76 10.36 0.34 9.32
N VAL A 77 10.55 -0.13 8.09
CA VAL A 77 10.42 0.70 6.88
C VAL A 77 8.99 1.20 6.71
N ALA A 78 7.98 0.33 6.86
CA ALA A 78 6.58 0.72 6.77
C ALA A 78 6.20 1.78 7.83
N ALA A 79 6.70 1.63 9.07
CA ALA A 79 6.50 2.58 10.15
C ALA A 79 7.18 3.93 9.86
N ALA A 80 8.42 3.92 9.33
CA ALA A 80 9.13 5.14 8.96
C ALA A 80 8.41 5.92 7.84
N VAL A 81 7.91 5.22 6.82
CA VAL A 81 7.11 5.83 5.74
C VAL A 81 5.80 6.41 6.28
N ALA A 82 5.11 5.69 7.16
CA ALA A 82 3.89 6.17 7.79
C ALA A 82 4.14 7.39 8.69
N PHE A 83 5.23 7.38 9.46
CA PHE A 83 5.62 8.50 10.32
C PHE A 83 5.98 9.75 9.52
N LEU A 84 6.79 9.60 8.45
CA LEU A 84 7.13 10.69 7.55
C LEU A 84 5.88 11.26 6.86
N SER A 85 4.97 10.39 6.41
CA SER A 85 3.68 10.81 5.84
C SER A 85 2.83 11.60 6.84
N GLY A 86 2.84 11.18 8.12
CA GLY A 86 2.21 11.91 9.23
C GLY A 86 2.79 13.30 9.44
N ILE A 87 4.12 13.42 9.47
CA ILE A 87 4.80 14.72 9.58
C ILE A 87 4.41 15.63 8.41
N ILE A 88 4.44 15.11 7.18
CA ILE A 88 4.05 15.88 5.99
C ILE A 88 2.58 16.34 6.10
N MET A 89 1.66 15.48 6.56
CA MET A 89 0.26 15.87 6.78
C MET A 89 0.10 16.97 7.83
N VAL A 90 0.85 16.90 8.95
CA VAL A 90 0.85 17.95 9.98
C VAL A 90 1.43 19.26 9.44
N CYS A 91 2.51 19.20 8.68
CA CYS A 91 3.08 20.38 8.02
C CYS A 91 2.09 21.00 7.02
N MET A 92 1.41 20.18 6.20
CA MET A 92 0.38 20.67 5.28
C MET A 92 -0.81 21.29 6.00
N PHE A 93 -1.21 20.74 7.15
CA PHE A 93 -2.23 21.31 8.01
C PHE A 93 -1.78 22.66 8.59
N ALA A 94 -0.55 22.76 9.11
CA ALA A 94 0.01 24.00 9.65
C ALA A 94 0.14 25.10 8.59
N LEU A 95 0.50 24.73 7.36
CA LEU A 95 0.54 25.63 6.21
C LEU A 95 -0.84 25.93 5.60
N GLN A 96 -1.93 25.40 6.19
CA GLN A 96 -3.31 25.57 5.73
C GLN A 96 -3.52 25.25 4.24
N LEU A 97 -2.79 24.26 3.72
CA LEU A 97 -2.90 23.82 2.32
C LEU A 97 -4.23 23.13 1.98
N GLY A 98 -5.19 23.11 2.91
CA GLY A 98 -6.57 22.68 2.65
C GLY A 98 -7.23 23.47 1.52
N PHE A 99 -6.82 24.71 1.29
CA PHE A 99 -7.30 25.51 0.16
C PHE A 99 -7.03 24.83 -1.19
N LEU A 100 -5.88 24.15 -1.35
CA LEU A 100 -5.48 23.49 -2.58
C LEU A 100 -6.43 22.33 -2.94
N SER A 101 -7.01 21.67 -1.93
CA SER A 101 -8.02 20.63 -2.14
C SER A 101 -9.28 21.17 -2.80
N THR A 102 -9.64 22.44 -2.56
CA THR A 102 -10.79 23.10 -3.18
C THR A 102 -10.50 23.48 -4.64
N TYR A 103 -9.23 23.67 -5.00
CA TYR A 103 -8.81 23.98 -6.37
C TYR A 103 -8.59 22.75 -7.26
N LEU A 104 -8.69 21.53 -6.71
CA LEU A 104 -8.68 20.32 -7.53
C LEU A 104 -9.99 20.21 -8.30
N SER A 105 -9.92 20.28 -9.63
CA SER A 105 -11.10 20.14 -10.48
C SER A 105 -11.77 18.78 -10.29
N GLU A 106 -13.10 18.75 -10.16
CA GLU A 106 -13.86 17.49 -10.05
C GLU A 106 -13.48 16.42 -11.10
N PRO A 107 -13.20 16.75 -12.37
CA PRO A 107 -12.77 15.76 -13.36
C PRO A 107 -11.46 15.07 -12.99
N ILE A 108 -10.53 15.76 -12.33
CA ILE A 108 -9.24 15.20 -11.91
C ILE A 108 -9.47 14.16 -10.82
N VAL A 109 -10.29 14.48 -9.82
CA VAL A 109 -10.61 13.55 -8.72
C VAL A 109 -11.34 12.32 -9.25
N LYS A 110 -12.29 12.50 -10.18
CA LYS A 110 -13.03 11.41 -10.83
C LYS A 110 -12.09 10.52 -11.67
N ALA A 111 -11.19 11.12 -12.46
CA ALA A 111 -10.21 10.39 -13.25
C ALA A 111 -9.23 9.60 -12.37
N PHE A 112 -8.69 10.21 -11.31
CA PHE A 112 -7.80 9.53 -10.36
C PHE A 112 -8.49 8.36 -9.68
N THR A 113 -9.72 8.54 -9.23
CA THR A 113 -10.49 7.48 -8.55
C THR A 113 -10.77 6.31 -9.51
N SER A 114 -11.15 6.61 -10.77
CA SER A 114 -11.35 5.58 -11.80
C SER A 114 -10.06 4.81 -12.09
N ALA A 115 -8.94 5.52 -12.31
CA ALA A 115 -7.63 4.91 -12.53
C ALA A 115 -7.18 4.05 -11.33
N ALA A 116 -7.38 4.54 -10.11
CA ALA A 116 -7.11 3.80 -8.88
C ALA A 116 -7.94 2.51 -8.80
N ALA A 117 -9.23 2.56 -9.16
CA ALA A 117 -10.09 1.39 -9.19
C ALA A 117 -9.59 0.34 -10.20
N PHE A 118 -9.27 0.75 -11.44
CA PHE A 118 -8.66 -0.15 -12.43
C PHE A 118 -7.35 -0.76 -11.94
N HIS A 119 -6.47 0.05 -11.35
CA HIS A 119 -5.19 -0.41 -10.83
C HIS A 119 -5.36 -1.44 -9.71
N VAL A 120 -6.28 -1.21 -8.77
CA VAL A 120 -6.59 -2.15 -7.69
C VAL A 120 -7.18 -3.44 -8.23
N THR A 121 -8.13 -3.36 -9.17
CA THR A 121 -8.74 -4.55 -9.80
C THR A 121 -7.68 -5.42 -10.49
N ILE A 122 -6.79 -4.81 -11.29
CA ILE A 122 -5.68 -5.54 -11.94
C ILE A 122 -4.75 -6.16 -10.89
N SER A 123 -4.44 -5.43 -9.81
CA SER A 123 -3.59 -5.91 -8.73
C SER A 123 -4.21 -7.05 -7.91
N GLN A 124 -5.55 -7.12 -7.83
CA GLN A 124 -6.24 -8.24 -7.18
C GLN A 124 -6.53 -9.41 -8.12
N LEU A 125 -6.59 -9.20 -9.44
CA LEU A 125 -6.91 -10.24 -10.42
C LEU A 125 -5.92 -11.41 -10.38
N GLN A 126 -4.62 -11.12 -10.21
CA GLN A 126 -3.59 -12.13 -10.00
C GLN A 126 -3.83 -12.99 -8.74
N ASN A 127 -4.34 -12.39 -7.66
CA ASN A 127 -4.67 -13.13 -6.43
C ASN A 127 -5.94 -13.98 -6.62
N MET A 128 -6.90 -13.52 -7.43
CA MET A 128 -8.14 -14.26 -7.73
C MET A 128 -7.93 -15.47 -8.64
N LEU A 129 -6.99 -15.37 -9.59
CA LEU A 129 -6.65 -16.47 -10.51
C LEU A 129 -5.76 -17.55 -9.87
N GLY A 130 -5.31 -17.34 -8.63
CA GLY A 130 -4.52 -18.32 -7.87
C GLY A 130 -3.07 -18.46 -8.35
N LEU A 131 -2.64 -17.67 -9.34
CA LEU A 131 -1.29 -17.70 -9.87
C LEU A 131 -0.34 -16.96 -8.94
N ARG A 132 0.67 -17.67 -8.42
CA ARG A 132 1.71 -17.12 -7.52
C ARG A 132 2.78 -16.41 -8.35
N LEU A 133 2.48 -15.25 -8.93
CA LEU A 133 3.50 -14.50 -9.67
C LEU A 133 4.45 -13.72 -8.75
N PRO A 134 5.75 -13.65 -9.07
CA PRO A 134 6.69 -12.77 -8.40
C PRO A 134 6.27 -11.31 -8.58
N ARG A 135 6.25 -10.53 -7.49
CA ARG A 135 5.89 -9.12 -7.51
C ARG A 135 7.01 -8.30 -8.14
N TYR A 136 6.70 -7.60 -9.22
CA TYR A 136 7.60 -6.64 -9.86
C TYR A 136 7.19 -5.20 -9.53
N THR A 137 8.17 -4.34 -9.27
CA THR A 137 7.97 -2.91 -8.96
C THR A 137 8.63 -2.02 -10.03
N GLY A 138 7.87 -1.13 -10.70
CA GLY A 138 8.38 -0.22 -11.74
C GLY A 138 7.27 0.36 -12.65
N PRO A 139 7.58 1.28 -13.57
CA PRO A 139 6.65 1.66 -14.64
C PRO A 139 6.39 0.44 -15.55
N PHE A 140 5.15 0.26 -16.02
CA PHE A 140 4.71 -0.86 -16.89
C PHE A 140 4.74 -2.27 -16.27
N THR A 141 4.60 -2.43 -14.95
CA THR A 141 4.52 -3.75 -14.30
C THR A 141 3.39 -4.64 -14.84
N ILE A 142 2.29 -4.04 -15.29
CA ILE A 142 1.14 -4.75 -15.89
C ILE A 142 1.56 -5.52 -17.16
N PHE A 143 2.41 -4.93 -18.01
CA PHE A 143 2.91 -5.58 -19.22
C PHE A 143 3.98 -6.63 -18.92
N LYS A 144 4.84 -6.39 -17.91
CA LYS A 144 5.85 -7.37 -17.50
C LYS A 144 5.24 -8.63 -16.88
N VAL A 145 4.14 -8.50 -16.14
CA VAL A 145 3.39 -9.65 -15.61
C VAL A 145 2.84 -10.52 -16.75
N SER A 146 2.28 -9.90 -17.80
CA SER A 146 1.74 -10.63 -18.95
C SER A 146 2.84 -11.22 -19.85
N ALA A 147 4.03 -10.63 -19.89
CA ALA A 147 5.17 -11.13 -20.67
C ALA A 147 5.97 -12.23 -19.95
N GLY A 148 5.97 -12.24 -18.61
CA GLY A 148 6.63 -13.28 -17.80
C GLY A 148 5.92 -14.64 -17.89
N GLU A 149 4.59 -14.64 -18.02
CA GLU A 149 3.78 -15.86 -18.18
C GLU A 149 4.18 -16.63 -19.45
N GLN A 150 4.46 -15.93 -20.55
CA GLN A 150 4.83 -16.52 -21.86
C GLN A 150 6.24 -17.13 -21.88
N ALA A 151 7.10 -16.81 -20.91
CA ALA A 151 8.46 -17.34 -20.81
C ALA A 151 8.57 -18.57 -19.90
N SER A 152 7.57 -18.82 -19.04
CA SER A 152 7.53 -20.02 -18.18
C SER A 152 6.86 -21.23 -18.85
N GLU A 153 6.29 -21.04 -20.04
CA GLU A 153 5.63 -22.09 -20.84
C GLU A 153 6.50 -22.62 -22.00
N ARG A 154 7.80 -22.26 -22.03
CA ARG A 154 8.83 -22.85 -22.90
C ARG A 154 9.96 -23.43 -22.07
#